data_AF-A0A821BWH2-F1
#
_entry.id   AF-A0A821BWH2-F1
#
_cell.length_a   1.000
_cell.length_b   1.000
_cell.length_c   1.000
_cell.angle_alpha   90.00
_cell.angle_beta   90.00
_cell.angle_gamma   90.00
#
_symmetry.space_group_name_H-M   'P 1'
#
loop_
_entity.id
_entity.type
_entity.pdbx_description
1 polymer ?
#
loop_
_entity_poly.entity_id
_entity_poly.type
_entity_poly.pdbx_seq_one_letter_code
_entity_poly.pdbx_strand_id
1 'polypeptide(L)'
;RTKWSSIPSDIDILMTHIPPKFILDLAFQPKKVASTEPCSICNNTVHGSYGHWGSKSLIKEIRQRIQPRILCFGYVHDDNGYKYDQHANRTLFINAAANLTRQCFKLNFYLDLQKHSNIYQS
;
A
#
# COMPACT_ATOMS: atom_id res chain seq x y z
N ARG A 1 -6.51 -19.31 8.50
CA ARG A 1 -5.21 -18.60 8.64
C ARG A 1 -5.01 -17.77 7.39
N THR A 2 -4.90 -16.44 7.50
CA THR A 2 -4.64 -15.59 6.32
C THR A 2 -3.19 -15.82 5.87
N LYS A 3 -2.88 -15.61 4.59
CA LYS A 3 -1.49 -15.70 4.12
C LYS A 3 -0.54 -14.70 4.80
N TRP A 4 -1.10 -13.72 5.52
CA TRP A 4 -0.41 -12.66 6.25
C TRP A 4 -0.13 -13.01 7.72
N SER A 5 -0.62 -14.17 8.20
CA SER A 5 -0.50 -14.57 9.61
C SER A 5 0.94 -14.84 10.07
N SER A 6 1.88 -15.04 9.14
CA SER A 6 3.31 -15.19 9.45
C SER A 6 4.03 -13.86 9.66
N ILE A 7 3.42 -12.73 9.27
CA ILE A 7 4.03 -11.42 9.41
C ILE A 7 3.90 -10.98 10.88
N PRO A 8 5.01 -10.68 11.58
CA PRO A 8 4.96 -10.19 12.96
C PRO A 8 4.29 -8.81 13.05
N SER A 9 3.72 -8.50 14.21
CA SER A 9 3.32 -7.14 14.58
C SER A 9 4.54 -6.29 14.94
N ASP A 10 4.42 -4.95 14.89
CA ASP A 10 5.49 -3.99 15.26
C ASP A 10 6.76 -4.09 14.40
N ILE A 11 6.58 -4.17 13.07
CA ILE A 11 7.68 -4.01 12.11
C ILE A 11 7.74 -2.56 11.60
N ASP A 12 8.94 -2.04 11.35
CA ASP A 12 9.07 -0.70 10.78
C ASP A 12 8.71 -0.68 9.28
N ILE A 13 9.20 -1.66 8.53
CA ILE A 13 9.07 -1.73 7.07
C ILE A 13 8.44 -3.06 6.67
N LEU A 14 7.38 -2.99 5.87
CA LEU A 14 6.81 -4.12 5.15
C LEU A 14 6.99 -3.92 3.63
N MET A 15 7.31 -5.00 2.93
CA MET A 15 7.36 -5.02 1.46
C MET A 15 6.44 -6.09 0.90
N THR A 16 5.60 -5.72 -0.07
CA THR A 16 4.72 -6.65 -0.79
C THR A 16 4.75 -6.37 -2.27
N HIS A 17 4.54 -7.38 -3.13
CA HIS A 17 4.40 -7.07 -4.56
C HIS A 17 3.05 -6.39 -4.86
N ILE A 18 1.97 -6.85 -4.22
CA ILE A 18 0.59 -6.40 -4.46
C ILE A 18 0.23 -5.22 -3.53
N PRO A 19 -0.44 -4.17 -4.03
CA PRO A 19 -0.90 -3.06 -3.21
C PRO A 19 -2.01 -3.47 -2.22
N PRO A 20 -2.14 -2.78 -1.08
CA PRO A 20 -3.36 -2.83 -0.28
C PRO A 20 -4.54 -2.25 -1.07
N LYS A 21 -5.75 -2.76 -0.86
CA LYS A 21 -6.92 -2.23 -1.58
C LYS A 21 -7.17 -0.77 -1.21
N PHE A 22 -7.49 0.05 -2.22
CA PHE A 22 -7.75 1.49 -2.13
C PHE A 22 -6.53 2.35 -1.81
N ILE A 23 -5.33 1.76 -1.87
CA ILE A 23 -4.08 2.45 -1.63
C ILE A 23 -3.21 2.32 -2.88
N LEU A 24 -3.16 3.39 -3.68
CA LEU A 24 -2.32 3.46 -4.89
C LEU A 24 -2.50 2.23 -5.78
N ASP A 25 -3.76 1.83 -6.00
CA ASP A 25 -4.13 0.56 -6.59
C ASP A 25 -5.11 0.68 -7.76
N LEU A 26 -5.32 1.90 -8.27
CA LEU A 26 -6.22 2.15 -9.40
C LEU A 26 -5.47 1.91 -10.72
N ALA A 27 -5.91 0.94 -11.52
CA ALA A 27 -5.23 0.57 -12.76
C ALA A 27 -6.21 0.39 -13.92
N PHE A 28 -5.74 0.62 -15.14
CA PHE A 28 -6.55 0.44 -16.34
C PHE A 28 -6.92 -1.03 -16.53
N GLN A 29 -8.19 -1.30 -16.86
CA GLN A 29 -8.69 -2.65 -17.11
C GLN A 29 -9.20 -2.75 -18.56
N PRO A 30 -8.43 -3.31 -19.50
CA PRO A 30 -8.77 -3.30 -20.93
C PRO A 30 -10.07 -4.04 -21.26
N LYS A 31 -10.47 -5.01 -20.43
CA LYS A 31 -11.70 -5.79 -20.60
C LYS A 31 -12.90 -5.22 -19.84
N LYS A 32 -12.73 -4.11 -19.09
CA LYS A 32 -13.79 -3.50 -18.31
C LYS A 32 -14.50 -2.43 -19.14
N VAL A 33 -15.80 -2.62 -19.34
CA VAL A 33 -16.67 -1.59 -19.91
C VAL A 33 -16.59 -0.34 -19.02
N ALA A 34 -16.43 0.83 -19.65
CA ALA A 34 -16.33 2.08 -18.92
C ALA A 34 -17.54 2.25 -18.00
N SER A 35 -17.30 2.23 -16.70
CA SER A 35 -18.33 2.41 -15.68
C SER A 35 -18.64 3.89 -15.54
N THR A 36 -19.92 4.24 -15.59
CA THR A 36 -20.43 5.56 -15.17
C THR A 36 -20.78 5.61 -13.69
N GLU A 37 -20.78 4.45 -13.02
CA GLU A 37 -21.11 4.36 -11.60
C GLU A 37 -20.03 5.00 -10.72
N PRO A 38 -20.42 5.84 -9.75
CA PRO A 38 -19.50 6.47 -8.82
C PRO A 38 -18.88 5.44 -7.88
N CYS A 39 -17.58 5.54 -7.66
CA CYS A 39 -16.89 4.70 -6.70
C CYS A 39 -17.14 5.19 -5.27
N SER A 40 -17.85 4.39 -4.48
CA SER A 40 -18.17 4.68 -3.07
C SER A 40 -16.95 4.87 -2.17
N ILE A 41 -15.76 4.46 -2.62
CA ILE A 41 -14.52 4.52 -1.84
C ILE A 41 -13.62 5.67 -2.30
N CYS A 42 -13.82 6.20 -3.50
CA CYS A 42 -13.04 7.30 -4.06
C CYS A 42 -13.90 8.56 -4.17
N ASN A 43 -14.58 8.92 -3.08
CA ASN A 43 -15.43 10.12 -2.98
C ASN A 43 -16.42 10.27 -4.15
N ASN A 44 -17.07 9.16 -4.54
CA ASN A 44 -18.01 9.11 -5.65
C ASN A 44 -17.42 9.51 -7.02
N THR A 45 -16.10 9.38 -7.19
CA THR A 45 -15.43 9.57 -8.48
C THR A 45 -15.76 8.41 -9.42
N VAL A 46 -16.01 8.74 -10.69
CA VAL A 46 -16.24 7.76 -11.75
C VAL A 46 -14.90 7.37 -12.37
N HIS A 47 -14.56 6.08 -12.36
CA HIS A 47 -13.25 5.59 -12.82
C HIS A 47 -13.25 5.05 -14.27
N GLY A 48 -14.37 5.13 -15.00
CA GLY A 48 -14.45 4.62 -16.38
C GLY A 48 -13.98 3.17 -16.48
N SER A 49 -12.94 2.93 -17.30
CA SER A 49 -12.31 1.61 -17.49
C SER A 49 -11.25 1.24 -16.44
N TYR A 50 -11.05 2.04 -15.40
CA TYR A 50 -10.12 1.74 -14.32
C TYR A 50 -10.80 0.93 -13.21
N GLY A 51 -10.00 0.18 -12.45
CA GLY A 51 -10.46 -0.56 -11.28
C GLY A 51 -9.38 -0.74 -10.24
N HIS A 52 -9.79 -1.07 -9.01
CA HIS A 52 -8.90 -1.29 -7.87
C HIS A 52 -8.35 -2.71 -7.84
N TRP A 53 -7.03 -2.87 -7.97
CA TRP A 53 -6.34 -4.16 -8.06
C TRP A 53 -5.75 -4.62 -6.71
N GLY A 54 -5.89 -3.81 -5.65
CA GLY A 54 -5.31 -4.10 -4.36
C GLY A 54 -6.07 -5.14 -3.52
N SER A 55 -5.36 -5.67 -2.53
CA SER A 55 -5.83 -6.75 -1.66
C SER A 55 -6.64 -6.25 -0.46
N LYS A 56 -7.91 -6.70 -0.36
CA LYS A 56 -8.79 -6.45 0.80
C LYS A 56 -8.24 -7.03 2.10
N SER A 57 -7.65 -8.23 2.03
CA SER A 57 -7.12 -8.89 3.22
C SER A 57 -5.84 -8.23 3.71
N LEU A 58 -5.00 -7.69 2.82
CA LEU A 58 -3.79 -6.96 3.21
C LEU A 58 -4.14 -5.70 3.99
N ILE A 59 -4.99 -4.81 3.45
CA ILE A 59 -5.31 -3.54 4.12
C ILE A 59 -5.95 -3.76 5.50
N LYS A 60 -6.72 -4.83 5.68
CA LYS A 60 -7.26 -5.22 6.99
C LYS A 60 -6.15 -5.52 7.99
N GLU A 61 -5.17 -6.35 7.62
CA GLU A 61 -4.04 -6.70 8.48
C GLU A 61 -3.15 -5.48 8.80
N ILE A 62 -2.91 -4.62 7.82
CA ILE A 62 -2.13 -3.39 8.00
C ILE A 62 -2.79 -2.46 9.02
N ARG A 63 -4.10 -2.24 8.92
CA ARG A 63 -4.81 -1.30 9.80
C ARG A 63 -5.08 -1.87 11.19
N GLN A 64 -5.26 -3.19 11.30
CA GLN A 64 -5.71 -3.83 12.55
C GLN A 64 -4.59 -4.47 13.36
N ARG A 65 -3.46 -4.86 12.75
CA ARG A 65 -2.46 -5.70 13.45
C ARG A 65 -1.01 -5.38 13.13
N ILE A 66 -0.64 -5.33 11.85
CA ILE A 66 0.78 -5.20 11.46
C ILE A 66 1.25 -3.76 11.68
N GLN A 67 0.45 -2.78 11.26
CA GLN A 67 0.65 -1.35 11.46
C GLN A 67 2.11 -0.88 11.23
N PRO A 68 2.71 -1.18 10.06
CA PRO A 68 4.08 -0.79 9.80
C PRO A 68 4.20 0.73 9.64
N ARG A 69 5.39 1.27 9.89
CA ARG A 69 5.68 2.69 9.58
C ARG A 69 5.72 2.93 8.08
N ILE A 70 6.28 1.99 7.31
CA ILE A 70 6.37 2.04 5.86
C ILE A 70 5.86 0.74 5.25
N LEU A 71 5.01 0.84 4.24
CA LEU A 71 4.66 -0.27 3.36
C LEU A 71 5.02 0.09 1.91
N CYS A 72 6.03 -0.59 1.37
CA CYS A 72 6.45 -0.45 -0.03
C CYS A 72 5.89 -1.59 -0.88
N PHE A 73 5.38 -1.25 -2.07
CA PHE A 73 4.82 -2.20 -3.02
C PHE A 73 4.96 -1.74 -4.46
N GLY A 74 4.48 -2.53 -5.42
CA GLY A 74 4.50 -2.20 -6.85
C GLY A 74 3.25 -2.69 -7.56
N TYR A 75 3.44 -3.34 -8.71
CA TYR A 75 2.42 -4.01 -9.52
C TYR A 75 1.45 -3.08 -10.27
N VAL A 76 0.94 -2.02 -9.65
CA VAL A 76 0.03 -1.07 -10.32
C VAL A 76 0.84 0.10 -10.89
N HIS A 77 1.08 0.06 -12.19
CA HIS A 77 1.91 1.05 -12.89
C HIS A 77 1.21 2.39 -13.11
N ASP A 78 -0.12 2.40 -13.15
CA ASP A 78 -0.94 3.60 -13.39
C ASP A 78 -1.04 4.55 -12.18
N ASP A 79 -0.67 4.08 -10.98
CA ASP A 79 -0.89 4.79 -9.71
C ASP A 79 0.40 4.80 -8.85
N ASN A 80 1.56 4.99 -9.50
CA ASN A 80 2.84 5.09 -8.81
C ASN A 80 2.93 6.36 -7.95
N GLY A 81 3.58 6.28 -6.79
CA GLY A 81 3.65 7.42 -5.86
C GLY A 81 3.72 7.01 -4.40
N TYR A 82 3.36 7.92 -3.50
CA TYR A 82 3.28 7.66 -2.08
C TYR A 82 2.11 8.39 -1.43
N LYS A 83 1.58 7.84 -0.34
CA LYS A 83 0.60 8.53 0.51
C LYS A 83 0.63 8.02 1.94
N TYR A 84 0.33 8.91 2.89
CA TYR A 84 0.09 8.50 4.27
C TYR A 84 -1.29 7.89 4.43
N ASP A 85 -1.42 6.89 5.30
CA ASP A 85 -2.73 6.44 5.74
C ASP A 85 -3.46 7.58 6.45
N GLN A 86 -4.75 7.69 6.19
CA GLN A 86 -5.60 8.69 6.84
C GLN A 86 -6.04 8.26 8.24
N HIS A 87 -5.72 7.02 8.64
CA HIS A 87 -6.00 6.46 9.96
C HIS A 87 -4.86 6.73 10.96
N ALA A 88 -5.13 6.49 12.24
CA ALA A 88 -4.26 6.83 13.37
C ALA A 88 -2.85 6.19 13.31
N ASN A 89 -2.69 5.05 12.61
CA ASN A 89 -1.41 4.36 12.45
C ASN A 89 -0.39 5.12 11.57
N ARG A 90 -0.83 6.08 10.74
CA ARG A 90 0.01 6.91 9.84
C ARG A 90 1.04 6.13 9.01
N THR A 91 0.72 4.90 8.59
CA THR A 91 1.57 4.12 7.70
C THR A 91 1.85 4.91 6.42
N LEU A 92 3.11 5.04 6.02
CA LEU A 92 3.47 5.57 4.72
C LEU A 92 3.41 4.44 3.67
N PHE A 93 2.51 4.58 2.71
CA PHE A 93 2.40 3.69 1.57
C PHE A 93 3.20 4.21 0.39
N ILE A 94 4.00 3.34 -0.24
CA ILE A 94 4.85 3.68 -1.39
C ILE A 94 4.56 2.68 -2.49
N ASN A 95 3.96 3.14 -3.59
CA ASN A 95 3.89 2.39 -4.83
C ASN A 95 5.11 2.72 -5.69
N ALA A 96 6.10 1.82 -5.66
CA ALA A 96 7.35 1.87 -6.41
C ALA A 96 7.26 1.15 -7.77
N ALA A 97 6.06 0.96 -8.33
CA ALA A 97 5.91 0.39 -9.67
C ALA A 97 6.64 1.26 -10.72
N ALA A 98 7.35 0.59 -11.63
CA ALA A 98 8.11 1.27 -12.67
C ALA A 98 7.17 1.98 -13.64
N ASN A 99 7.32 3.28 -13.85
CA ASN A 99 6.57 4.01 -14.86
C ASN A 99 7.45 4.17 -16.13
N LEU A 100 6.83 4.18 -17.31
CA LEU A 100 7.49 4.47 -18.58
C LEU A 100 8.13 5.88 -18.58
N THR A 101 7.54 6.79 -17.81
CA THR A 101 8.14 8.08 -17.49
C THR A 101 8.88 7.98 -16.16
N ARG A 102 10.16 8.40 -16.12
CA ARG A 102 10.93 8.40 -14.87
C ARG A 102 10.35 9.44 -13.92
N GLN A 103 9.66 8.99 -12.87
CA GLN A 103 9.35 9.79 -11.70
C GLN A 103 10.22 9.29 -10.54
N CYS A 104 11.12 10.15 -10.06
CA CYS A 104 11.95 9.84 -8.89
C CYS A 104 11.32 10.47 -7.65
N PHE A 105 10.97 9.65 -6.68
CA PHE A 105 10.59 10.11 -5.35
C PHE A 105 11.79 9.97 -4.43
N LYS A 106 12.29 11.10 -3.91
CA LYS A 106 13.34 11.10 -2.90
C LYS A 106 12.71 11.22 -1.53
N LEU A 107 12.78 10.14 -0.75
CA LEU A 107 12.25 10.06 0.60
C LEU A 107 13.40 9.74 1.56
N ASN A 108 13.52 10.49 2.65
CA ASN A 108 14.49 10.22 3.70
C ASN A 108 13.75 9.63 4.90
N PHE A 109 14.25 8.50 5.41
CA PHE A 109 13.71 7.84 6.59
C PHE A 109 14.81 7.68 7.63
N TYR A 110 14.48 8.00 8.87
CA TYR A 110 15.34 7.76 10.02
C TYR A 110 14.68 6.68 10.86
N LEU A 111 15.33 5.52 10.94
CA LEU A 111 14.91 4.42 11.80
C LEU A 111 15.86 4.35 12.97
N ASP A 112 15.31 4.46 14.17
CA ASP A 112 16.06 4.17 15.39
C ASP A 112 16.14 2.65 15.56
N LEU A 113 17.32 2.10 15.27
CA LEU A 113 17.60 0.67 15.40
C LEU A 113 17.71 0.23 16.86
N GLN A 114 17.87 1.16 17.81
CA GLN A 114 17.98 0.83 19.23
C GLN A 114 16.63 0.48 19.86
N LYS A 115 15.51 0.78 19.19
CA LYS A 115 14.16 0.37 19.63
C LYS A 115 14.03 -1.14 19.87
N HIS A 116 14.90 -1.95 19.25
CA HIS A 116 14.89 -3.41 19.33
C HIS A 116 16.16 -4.01 19.98
N SER A 117 16.97 -3.22 20.71
CA SER A 117 18.26 -3.66 21.27
C SER A 117 18.20 -4.84 22.24
N ASN A 118 17.01 -5.20 22.73
CA ASN A 118 16.79 -6.31 23.67
C ASN A 118 16.43 -7.65 22.98
N ILE A 119 16.40 -7.72 21.64
CA ILE A 119 15.93 -8.92 20.91
C ILE A 119 17.09 -9.83 20.45
N TYR A 120 18.30 -9.29 20.32
CA TYR A 120 19.49 -10.04 19.87
C TYR A 120 20.52 -10.31 20.98
N GLN A 121 20.14 -10.13 22.24
CA GLN A 121 20.92 -10.62 23.38
C GLN A 121 20.40 -12.00 23.78
N SER A 122 20.78 -13.04 23.04
CA SER A 122 20.67 -14.44 23.44
C SER A 122 21.81 -15.27 22.89
#